data_AF-A0A6V6ZPP8-F1
#
_entry.id   AF-A0A6V6ZPP8-F1
#
_cell.length_a   1.000
_cell.length_b   1.000
_cell.length_c   1.000
_cell.angle_alpha   90.00
_cell.angle_beta   90.00
_cell.angle_gamma   90.00
#
_symmetry.space_group_name_H-M   'P 1'
#
loop_
_entity.id
_entity.type
_entity.pdbx_description
1 polymer ?
#
loop_
_entity_poly.entity_id
_entity_poly.type
_entity_poly.pdbx_seq_one_letter_code
_entity_poly.pdbx_strand_id
1 'polypeptide(L)'
;MFRAFFAVLILAFTAPAFAEQGSGFPQIVGTWHGTYLVGFAKSNPNHAKGLLKTEMELEITKLDGNLITATNRWRRIGDKDWIVEEAMGTFALDDPTRFVLAEAGISGDDVSSGIFNGVYLDDVIMVTYAGPGTGVSFAAQLVKKDETK
;
A
#
# COMPACT_ATOMS: atom_id res chain seq x y z
N MET A 1 -59.40 13.03 37.48
CA MET A 1 -58.41 11.96 37.68
C MET A 1 -57.98 11.43 36.31
N PHE A 2 -56.66 11.44 36.09
CA PHE A 2 -55.84 10.81 35.04
C PHE A 2 -56.23 10.97 33.55
N ARG A 3 -55.56 11.93 32.90
CA ARG A 3 -55.34 11.96 31.44
C ARG A 3 -54.20 10.99 31.10
N ALA A 4 -54.45 10.04 30.21
CA ALA A 4 -53.41 9.16 29.67
C ALA A 4 -52.59 9.94 28.62
N PHE A 5 -51.30 10.14 28.91
CA PHE A 5 -50.31 10.60 27.93
C PHE A 5 -49.87 9.39 27.09
N PHE A 6 -50.20 9.39 25.80
CA PHE A 6 -49.57 8.48 24.85
C PHE A 6 -48.18 9.02 24.52
N ALA A 7 -47.14 8.34 25.02
CA ALA A 7 -45.78 8.55 24.59
C ALA A 7 -45.57 7.88 23.22
N VAL A 8 -45.39 8.69 22.17
CA VAL A 8 -44.91 8.20 20.87
C VAL A 8 -43.42 7.92 21.01
N LEU A 9 -43.07 6.64 21.06
CA LEU A 9 -41.70 6.17 20.97
C LEU A 9 -41.22 6.35 19.52
N ILE A 10 -40.48 7.42 19.25
CA ILE A 10 -39.79 7.62 17.97
C ILE A 10 -38.57 6.67 18.00
N LEU A 11 -38.71 5.51 17.36
CA LEU A 11 -37.56 4.68 16.97
C LEU A 11 -36.74 5.47 15.95
N ALA A 12 -35.71 6.16 16.43
CA ALA A 12 -34.65 6.68 15.58
C ALA A 12 -33.95 5.47 14.95
N PHE A 13 -34.32 5.15 13.71
CA PHE A 13 -33.48 4.32 12.85
C PHE A 13 -32.17 5.07 12.64
N THR A 14 -31.15 4.73 13.41
CA THR A 14 -29.77 5.05 13.04
C THR A 14 -29.52 4.31 11.73
N ALA A 15 -29.54 5.04 10.62
CA ALA A 15 -29.02 4.53 9.36
C ALA A 15 -27.60 3.99 9.65
N PRO A 16 -27.28 2.74 9.28
CA PRO A 16 -25.91 2.27 9.42
C PRO A 16 -25.02 3.22 8.64
N ALA A 17 -23.96 3.68 9.31
CA ALA A 17 -22.87 4.41 8.70
C ALA A 17 -22.48 3.73 7.38
N PHE A 18 -22.31 4.56 6.35
CA PHE A 18 -21.87 4.20 5.01
C PHE A 18 -20.98 2.96 5.00
N ALA A 19 -21.56 1.81 4.67
CA ALA A 19 -20.82 0.78 4.00
C ALA A 19 -20.56 1.35 2.59
N GLU A 20 -19.46 2.08 2.42
CA GLU A 20 -18.91 2.29 1.09
C GLU A 20 -18.71 0.89 0.48
N GLN A 21 -19.45 0.63 -0.59
CA GLN A 21 -19.44 -0.60 -1.33
C GLN A 21 -18.02 -0.88 -1.85
N GLY A 22 -17.24 -1.62 -1.06
CA GLY A 22 -16.83 -3.00 -1.38
C GLY A 22 -16.19 -3.27 -2.73
N SER A 23 -15.64 -2.26 -3.41
CA SER A 23 -14.90 -2.47 -4.65
C SER A 23 -13.39 -2.42 -4.48
N GLY A 24 -12.84 -2.25 -3.26
CA GLY A 24 -11.41 -2.26 -2.86
C GLY A 24 -10.52 -1.20 -3.53
N PHE A 25 -10.84 -0.90 -4.78
CA PHE A 25 -10.16 -0.09 -5.74
C PHE A 25 -10.06 1.39 -5.35
N PRO A 26 -11.16 2.11 -5.03
CA PRO A 26 -11.03 3.51 -4.65
C PRO A 26 -10.25 3.67 -3.33
N GLN A 27 -10.24 2.64 -2.48
CA GLN A 27 -9.62 2.73 -1.16
C GLN A 27 -8.08 2.72 -1.24
N ILE A 28 -7.49 1.96 -2.18
CA ILE A 28 -6.03 1.89 -2.34
C ILE A 28 -5.39 3.10 -3.02
N VAL A 29 -6.16 3.95 -3.73
CA VAL A 29 -5.64 5.13 -4.43
C VAL A 29 -5.18 6.20 -3.43
N GLY A 30 -3.95 6.68 -3.57
CA GLY A 30 -3.34 7.69 -2.69
C GLY A 30 -1.93 7.30 -2.26
N THR A 31 -1.36 8.06 -1.33
CA THR A 31 0.00 7.82 -0.82
C THR A 31 -0.03 7.01 0.46
N TRP A 32 0.80 5.97 0.50
CA TRP A 32 0.94 5.05 1.62
C TRP A 32 2.38 5.05 2.09
N HIS A 33 2.61 4.97 3.40
CA HIS A 33 3.97 5.02 3.92
C HIS A 33 4.20 4.02 5.05
N GLY A 34 5.46 3.63 5.22
CA GLY A 34 5.85 2.68 6.26
C GLY A 34 7.34 2.48 6.36
N THR A 35 7.75 1.68 7.34
CA THR A 35 9.14 1.28 7.54
C THR A 35 9.27 -0.24 7.51
N TYR A 36 10.40 -0.73 7.02
CA TYR A 36 10.62 -2.16 6.82
C TYR A 36 12.10 -2.51 6.87
N LEU A 37 12.36 -3.81 6.85
CA LEU A 37 13.69 -4.39 6.78
C LEU A 37 13.90 -5.00 5.41
N VAL A 38 15.02 -4.67 4.78
CA VAL A 38 15.44 -5.28 3.52
C VAL A 38 16.31 -6.50 3.79
N GLY A 39 15.91 -7.64 3.22
CA GLY A 39 16.69 -8.86 3.17
C GLY A 39 17.40 -9.04 1.82
N PHE A 40 18.52 -9.74 1.85
CA PHE A 40 19.33 -10.07 0.68
C PHE A 40 19.58 -11.58 0.64
N ALA A 41 19.39 -12.19 -0.52
CA ALA A 41 19.72 -13.58 -0.76
C ALA A 41 21.23 -13.84 -0.56
N LYS A 42 21.60 -15.09 -0.24
CA LYS A 42 23.00 -15.48 0.02
C LYS A 42 23.97 -15.13 -1.11
N SER A 43 23.48 -15.13 -2.36
CA SER A 43 24.25 -14.79 -3.55
C SER A 43 24.45 -13.28 -3.76
N ASN A 44 23.70 -12.43 -3.06
CA ASN A 44 23.81 -10.98 -3.21
C ASN A 44 25.05 -10.45 -2.44
N PRO A 45 25.88 -9.58 -3.04
CA PRO A 45 27.08 -9.00 -2.40
C PRO A 45 26.81 -8.30 -1.06
N ASN A 46 25.59 -7.81 -0.85
CA ASN A 46 25.15 -7.14 0.37
C ASN A 46 24.59 -8.09 1.44
N HIS A 47 24.59 -9.42 1.23
CA HIS A 47 24.05 -10.39 2.20
C HIS A 47 24.59 -10.20 3.63
N ALA A 48 25.90 -9.96 3.76
CA ALA A 48 26.55 -9.78 5.05
C ALA A 48 26.22 -8.44 5.74
N LYS A 49 25.62 -7.47 5.03
CA LYS A 49 25.25 -6.16 5.59
C LYS A 49 24.01 -6.23 6.51
N GLY A 50 23.40 -7.42 6.64
CA GLY A 50 22.27 -7.66 7.53
C GLY A 50 20.98 -6.98 7.05
N LEU A 51 19.98 -6.95 7.94
CA LEU A 51 18.70 -6.33 7.68
C LEU A 51 18.83 -4.80 7.75
N LEU A 52 18.64 -4.14 6.61
CA LEU A 52 18.76 -2.69 6.51
C LEU A 52 17.40 -2.02 6.72
N LYS A 53 17.33 -1.06 7.66
CA LYS A 53 16.13 -0.28 7.94
C LYS A 53 15.87 0.74 6.83
N THR A 54 14.68 0.67 6.25
CA THR A 54 14.26 1.49 5.12
C THR A 54 12.90 2.10 5.44
N GLU A 55 12.66 3.31 4.94
CA GLU A 55 11.33 3.90 4.85
C GLU A 55 10.91 3.99 3.38
N MET A 56 9.61 3.87 3.13
CA MET A 56 9.04 4.02 1.79
C MET A 56 7.75 4.83 1.79
N GLU A 57 7.49 5.44 0.63
CA GLU A 57 6.21 5.99 0.22
C GLU A 57 5.78 5.33 -1.10
N LEU A 58 4.60 4.73 -1.13
CA LEU A 58 3.99 4.15 -2.31
C LEU A 58 2.77 4.99 -2.68
N GLU A 59 2.90 5.76 -3.75
CA GLU A 59 1.81 6.57 -4.31
C GLU A 59 1.12 5.75 -5.39
N ILE A 60 -0.17 5.42 -5.22
CA ILE A 60 -0.96 4.60 -6.15
C ILE A 60 -2.02 5.45 -6.83
N THR A 61 -2.09 5.38 -8.16
CA THR A 61 -3.05 6.11 -8.98
C THR A 61 -3.86 5.16 -9.87
N LYS A 62 -5.16 5.44 -10.03
CA LYS A 62 -6.03 4.75 -10.99
C LYS A 62 -5.74 5.22 -12.41
N LEU A 63 -5.66 4.29 -13.35
CA LEU A 63 -5.80 4.59 -14.78
C LEU A 63 -7.22 4.24 -15.28
N ASP A 64 -7.36 3.15 -16.04
CA ASP A 64 -8.62 2.68 -16.61
C ASP A 64 -8.85 1.19 -16.29
N GLY A 65 -10.11 0.78 -16.17
CA GLY A 65 -10.48 -0.60 -15.85
C GLY A 65 -9.79 -1.08 -14.57
N ASN A 66 -8.96 -2.13 -14.72
CA ASN A 66 -8.18 -2.69 -13.62
C ASN A 66 -6.72 -2.21 -13.50
N LEU A 67 -6.33 -1.21 -14.28
CA LEU A 67 -4.96 -0.72 -14.37
C LEU A 67 -4.65 0.33 -13.30
N ILE A 68 -3.46 0.21 -12.72
CA ILE A 68 -2.90 1.17 -11.77
C ILE A 68 -1.46 1.52 -12.13
N THR A 69 -1.05 2.72 -11.78
CA THR A 69 0.36 3.13 -11.73
C THR A 69 0.74 3.37 -10.28
N ALA A 70 2.01 3.19 -9.96
CA ALA A 70 2.53 3.56 -8.67
C ALA A 70 3.92 4.21 -8.77
N THR A 71 4.18 5.14 -7.86
CA THR A 71 5.51 5.68 -7.63
C THR A 71 6.01 5.17 -6.28
N ASN A 72 7.04 4.33 -6.31
CA ASN A 72 7.73 3.83 -5.14
C ASN A 72 8.89 4.79 -4.81
N ARG A 73 8.84 5.42 -3.64
CA ARG A 73 9.93 6.23 -3.11
C ARG A 73 10.49 5.54 -1.89
N TRP A 74 11.80 5.34 -1.81
CA TRP A 74 12.41 4.74 -0.63
C TRP A 74 13.80 5.31 -0.33
N ARG A 75 14.22 5.18 0.92
CA ARG A 75 15.59 5.49 1.34
C ARG A 75 15.93 4.75 2.63
N ARG A 76 17.23 4.56 2.90
CA ARG A 76 17.64 4.06 4.22
C ARG A 76 17.35 5.12 5.27
N ILE A 77 16.94 4.69 6.45
CA ILE A 77 16.74 5.62 7.56
C ILE A 77 18.10 6.27 7.89
N GLY A 78 18.18 7.60 7.73
CA GLY A 78 19.41 8.37 7.89
C GLY A 78 19.98 8.92 6.59
N ASP A 79 19.58 8.38 5.43
CA ASP A 79 19.93 8.93 4.13
C ASP A 79 19.11 10.20 3.85
N LYS A 80 19.68 11.13 3.08
CA LYS A 80 19.00 12.37 2.71
C LYS A 80 18.11 12.18 1.49
N ASP A 81 18.65 11.52 0.47
CA ASP A 81 18.06 11.44 -0.85
C ASP A 81 17.10 10.26 -0.96
N TRP A 82 15.99 10.49 -1.65
CA TRP A 82 15.00 9.46 -1.97
C TRP A 82 15.35 8.83 -3.32
N ILE A 83 15.31 7.50 -3.37
CA ILE A 83 15.28 6.75 -4.61
C ILE A 83 13.82 6.68 -5.06
N VAL A 84 13.57 6.94 -6.34
CA VAL A 84 12.23 7.03 -6.92
C VAL A 84 12.14 6.08 -8.11
N GLU A 85 11.18 5.18 -8.05
CA GLU A 85 10.96 4.13 -9.04
C GLU A 85 9.50 4.15 -9.48
N GLU A 86 9.29 3.97 -10.78
CA GLU A 86 7.95 3.86 -11.35
C GLU A 86 7.55 2.39 -11.50
N ALA A 87 6.30 2.12 -11.16
CA ALA A 87 5.72 0.80 -11.27
C ALA A 87 4.35 0.87 -11.97
N MET A 88 4.02 -0.19 -12.70
CA MET A 88 2.72 -0.39 -13.31
C MET A 88 2.12 -1.68 -12.82
N GLY A 89 0.80 -1.75 -12.73
CA GLY A 89 0.18 -2.94 -12.19
C GLY A 89 -1.30 -3.04 -12.43
N THR A 90 -1.88 -4.04 -11.78
CA THR A 90 -3.32 -4.30 -11.80
C THR A 90 -3.80 -4.71 -10.43
N PHE A 91 -5.08 -4.47 -10.15
CA PHE A 91 -5.78 -5.18 -9.08
C PHE A 91 -6.53 -6.38 -9.65
N ALA A 92 -6.78 -7.36 -8.78
CA ALA A 92 -7.52 -8.56 -9.15
C ALA A 92 -9.00 -8.21 -9.36
N LEU A 93 -9.57 -8.71 -10.46
CA LEU A 93 -10.96 -8.40 -10.85
C LEU A 93 -11.99 -9.10 -9.94
N ASP A 94 -11.61 -10.24 -9.37
CA ASP A 94 -12.42 -11.08 -8.48
C ASP A 94 -12.33 -10.65 -7.01
N ASP A 95 -11.19 -10.09 -6.60
CA ASP A 95 -10.95 -9.56 -5.26
C ASP A 95 -10.11 -8.28 -5.33
N PRO A 96 -10.76 -7.11 -5.38
CA PRO A 96 -10.07 -5.84 -5.58
C PRO A 96 -9.33 -5.33 -4.32
N THR A 97 -9.24 -6.15 -3.27
CA THR A 97 -8.30 -5.93 -2.16
C THR A 97 -6.88 -6.37 -2.51
N ARG A 98 -6.70 -7.11 -3.60
CA ARG A 98 -5.41 -7.67 -4.02
C ARG A 98 -4.89 -6.97 -5.27
N PHE A 99 -3.60 -6.67 -5.29
CA PHE A 99 -2.97 -6.06 -6.45
C PHE A 99 -1.54 -6.57 -6.67
N VAL A 100 -1.06 -6.40 -7.89
CA VAL A 100 0.31 -6.70 -8.29
C VAL A 100 0.88 -5.48 -9.00
N LEU A 101 2.07 -5.07 -8.61
CA LEU A 101 2.85 -4.05 -9.32
C LEU A 101 4.14 -4.70 -9.87
N ALA A 102 4.49 -4.36 -11.10
CA ALA A 102 5.80 -4.60 -11.66
C ALA A 102 6.54 -3.27 -11.71
N GLU A 103 7.70 -3.24 -11.08
CA GLU A 103 8.61 -2.10 -11.08
C GLU A 103 9.75 -2.37 -12.07
N ALA A 104 10.06 -1.36 -12.86
CA ALA A 104 11.29 -1.31 -13.66
C ALA A 104 11.74 0.15 -13.66
N GLY A 105 12.71 0.47 -12.80
CA GLY A 105 13.18 1.83 -12.59
C GLY A 105 14.70 1.91 -12.51
N ILE A 106 15.25 3.08 -12.88
CA ILE A 106 16.68 3.36 -12.71
C ILE A 106 16.90 3.74 -11.24
N SER A 107 17.61 2.92 -10.48
CA SER A 107 18.06 3.17 -9.11
C SER A 107 19.56 3.45 -9.12
N GLY A 108 19.94 4.71 -9.34
CA GLY A 108 21.35 5.10 -9.48
C GLY A 108 21.94 4.56 -10.79
N ASP A 109 23.01 3.76 -10.70
CA ASP A 109 23.66 3.13 -11.87
C ASP A 109 23.04 1.76 -12.24
N ASP A 110 22.10 1.25 -11.45
CA ASP A 110 21.47 -0.07 -11.65
C ASP A 110 19.98 0.07 -11.99
N VAL A 111 19.44 -0.91 -12.73
CA VAL A 111 17.99 -1.03 -12.92
C VAL A 111 17.44 -1.92 -11.79
N SER A 112 16.66 -1.33 -10.89
CA SER A 112 15.83 -2.13 -9.99
C SER A 112 14.64 -2.65 -10.78
N SER A 113 14.49 -3.97 -10.79
CA SER A 113 13.30 -4.60 -11.33
C SER A 113 12.78 -5.62 -10.32
N GLY A 114 11.48 -5.57 -10.08
CA GLY A 114 10.86 -6.43 -9.09
C GLY A 114 9.35 -6.41 -9.16
N ILE A 115 8.76 -7.29 -8.35
CA ILE A 115 7.32 -7.47 -8.29
C ILE A 115 6.88 -7.21 -6.87
N PHE A 116 5.90 -6.32 -6.71
CA PHE A 116 5.11 -6.19 -5.49
C PHE A 116 3.86 -7.04 -5.60
N ASN A 117 3.62 -7.87 -4.58
CA ASN A 117 2.30 -8.44 -4.32
C ASN A 117 1.71 -7.68 -3.13
N GLY A 118 0.56 -7.07 -3.34
CA GLY A 118 -0.12 -6.21 -2.38
C GLY A 118 -1.48 -6.74 -1.97
N VAL A 119 -1.81 -6.54 -0.69
CA VAL A 119 -3.13 -6.78 -0.11
C VAL A 119 -3.53 -5.55 0.70
N TYR A 120 -4.75 -5.06 0.49
CA TYR A 120 -5.37 -4.01 1.27
C TYR A 120 -6.35 -4.62 2.27
N LEU A 121 -6.13 -4.37 3.56
CA LEU A 121 -6.96 -4.88 4.65
C LEU A 121 -6.95 -3.87 5.79
N ASP A 122 -8.12 -3.51 6.30
CA ASP A 122 -8.28 -2.67 7.50
C ASP A 122 -7.45 -1.37 7.46
N ASP A 123 -7.57 -0.60 6.36
CA ASP A 123 -6.84 0.67 6.14
C ASP A 123 -5.31 0.55 6.12
N VAL A 124 -4.82 -0.64 5.78
CA VAL A 124 -3.40 -0.96 5.67
C VAL A 124 -3.15 -1.64 4.33
N ILE A 125 -2.07 -1.25 3.67
CA ILE A 125 -1.50 -1.99 2.54
C ILE A 125 -0.35 -2.85 3.05
N MET A 126 -0.47 -4.16 2.89
CA MET A 126 0.61 -5.12 3.07
C MET A 126 1.22 -5.41 1.71
N VAL A 127 2.49 -5.08 1.50
CA VAL A 127 3.23 -5.45 0.28
C VAL A 127 4.37 -6.41 0.57
N THR A 128 4.58 -7.36 -0.34
CA THR A 128 5.80 -8.15 -0.43
C THR A 128 6.48 -7.86 -1.74
N TYR A 129 7.76 -7.50 -1.69
CA TYR A 129 8.59 -7.27 -2.87
C TYR A 129 9.56 -8.44 -3.09
N ALA A 130 9.72 -8.82 -4.35
CA ALA A 130 10.77 -9.72 -4.80
C ALA A 130 11.45 -9.16 -6.04
N GLY A 131 12.76 -8.90 -5.94
CA GLY A 131 13.63 -8.56 -7.06
C GLY A 131 14.42 -9.80 -7.50
N PRO A 132 13.92 -10.64 -8.42
CA PRO A 132 14.54 -11.92 -8.76
C PRO A 132 15.94 -11.77 -9.38
N GLY A 133 16.20 -10.68 -10.11
CA GLY A 133 17.52 -10.40 -10.68
C GLY A 133 18.55 -9.90 -9.65
N THR A 134 18.08 -9.28 -8.56
CA THR A 134 18.94 -8.68 -7.54
C THR A 134 19.03 -9.52 -6.29
N GLY A 135 18.12 -10.48 -6.06
CA GLY A 135 18.05 -11.24 -4.81
C GLY A 135 17.68 -10.36 -3.61
N VAL A 136 16.96 -9.27 -3.85
CA VAL A 136 16.44 -8.36 -2.81
C VAL A 136 14.99 -8.74 -2.51
N SER A 137 14.63 -8.79 -1.22
CA SER A 137 13.27 -9.07 -0.79
C SER A 137 12.90 -8.32 0.48
N PHE A 138 11.65 -7.91 0.59
CA PHE A 138 11.12 -7.35 1.83
C PHE A 138 9.60 -7.53 1.92
N ALA A 139 9.07 -7.37 3.13
CA ALA A 139 7.67 -7.16 3.38
C ALA A 139 7.50 -5.83 4.12
N ALA A 140 6.51 -5.03 3.72
CA ALA A 140 6.22 -3.75 4.34
C ALA A 140 4.73 -3.65 4.65
N GLN A 141 4.45 -3.07 5.81
CA GLN A 141 3.12 -2.64 6.21
C GLN A 141 3.05 -1.12 6.02
N LEU A 142 2.10 -0.66 5.20
CA LEU A 142 1.94 0.74 4.84
C LEU A 142 0.60 1.25 5.33
N VAL A 143 0.61 2.42 5.96
CA VAL A 143 -0.59 3.15 6.37
C VAL A 143 -0.80 4.33 5.44
N LYS A 144 -2.05 4.77 5.31
CA LYS A 144 -2.37 5.95 4.51
C LYS A 144 -1.60 7.14 5.07
N LYS A 145 -0.90 7.87 4.19
CA LYS A 145 -0.30 9.14 4.56
C LYS A 145 -1.44 10.16 4.62
N ASP A 146 -1.73 10.66 5.80
CA ASP A 146 -2.77 11.67 5.99
C ASP A 146 -2.51 12.87 5.08
N GLU A 147 -3.52 13.26 4.30
CA GLU A 147 -3.56 14.55 3.60
C GLU A 147 -3.89 15.66 4.60
N THR A 148 -3.10 15.79 5.67
CA THR A 148 -3.28 16.89 6.61
C THR A 148 -2.71 18.18 6.02
N LYS A 149 -3.64 18.94 5.41
CA LYS A 149 -3.84 20.41 5.36
C LYS A 149 -2.62 21.32 5.29
#